data_AF-A0A925I5Q4-F1
#
_entry.id   AF-A0A925I5Q4-F1
#
_cell.length_a   1.000
_cell.length_b   1.000
_cell.length_c   1.000
_cell.angle_alpha   90.00
_cell.angle_beta   90.00
_cell.angle_gamma   90.00
#
_symmetry.space_group_name_H-M   'P 1'
#
loop_
_entity.id
_entity.type
_entity.pdbx_description
1 polymer ?
#
loop_
_entity_poly.entity_id
_entity_poly.type
_entity_poly.pdbx_seq_one_letter_code
_entity_poly.pdbx_strand_id
1 'polypeptide(L)' 'MKLARYTLNGQTSIGVVRGDRVIELARILPGAPATIRAVLAAGPELLRQIE' A
#
# COMPACT_ATOMS: atom_id res chain seq x y z
N MET A 1 -0.86 11.34 -3.55
CA MET A 1 -1.28 9.93 -3.26
C MET A 1 -1.67 9.77 -1.78
N LYS A 2 -2.61 8.87 -1.45
CA LYS A 2 -2.97 8.50 -0.05
C LYS A 2 -2.79 6.99 0.17
N LEU A 3 -2.24 6.61 1.32
CA LEU A 3 -2.10 5.22 1.77
C LEU A 3 -3.03 4.96 2.96
N ALA A 4 -3.57 3.76 3.04
CA ALA A 4 -4.38 3.31 4.17
C ALA A 4 -3.87 1.97 4.69
N ARG A 5 -3.82 1.83 6.02
CA ARG A 5 -3.74 0.52 6.69
C ARG A 5 -5.16 0.08 7.02
N TYR A 6 -5.50 -1.15 6.66
CA TYR A 6 -6.82 -1.72 6.94
C TYR A 6 -6.68 -3.16 7.41
N THR A 7 -7.73 -3.66 8.07
CA THR A 7 -7.85 -5.07 8.46
C THR A 7 -9.09 -5.65 7.82
N LEU A 8 -8.94 -6.75 7.10
CA LEU A 8 -10.03 -7.49 6.47
C LEU A 8 -9.83 -8.98 6.75
N ASN A 9 -10.86 -9.67 7.23
CA ASN A 9 -10.80 -11.10 7.58
C ASN A 9 -9.63 -11.47 8.52
N GLY A 10 -9.32 -10.60 9.48
CA GLY A 10 -8.20 -10.79 10.42
C GLY A 10 -6.81 -10.50 9.84
N GLN A 11 -6.70 -10.19 8.54
CA GLN A 11 -5.44 -9.85 7.90
C GLN A 11 -5.29 -8.33 7.81
N THR A 12 -4.20 -7.80 8.39
CA THR A 12 -3.82 -6.39 8.24
C THR A 12 -2.99 -6.21 6.98
N SER A 13 -3.41 -5.31 6.10
CA SER A 13 -2.72 -4.97 4.86
C SER A 13 -2.57 -3.46 4.70
N ILE A 14 -1.74 -3.06 3.73
CA ILE A 14 -1.62 -1.68 3.26
C ILE A 14 -2.26 -1.60 1.88
N GLY A 15 -3.00 -0.53 1.64
CA GLY A 15 -3.57 -0.25 0.34
C GLY A 15 -3.38 1.20 -0.09
N VAL A 16 -3.46 1.39 -1.40
CA VAL A 16 -3.52 2.69 -2.05
C VAL A 16 -4.97 3.11 -2.15
N VAL A 17 -5.28 4.34 -1.72
CA VAL A 17 -6.63 4.89 -1.85
C VAL A 17 -6.78 5.45 -3.27
N ARG A 18 -7.72 4.90 -4.03
CA ARG A 18 -8.10 5.38 -5.37
C ARG A 18 -9.60 5.66 -5.40
N GLY A 19 -9.96 6.94 -5.43
CA GLY A 19 -11.35 7.37 -5.31
C GLY A 19 -11.97 6.94 -3.98
N ASP A 20 -13.03 6.14 -4.07
CA ASP A 20 -13.79 5.56 -2.96
C ASP A 20 -13.32 4.16 -2.54
N ARG A 21 -12.23 3.66 -3.13
CA ARG A 21 -11.72 2.30 -2.91
C ARG A 21 -10.31 2.28 -2.33
N VAL A 22 -10.03 1.21 -1.58
CA VAL A 22 -8.69 0.85 -1.14
C VAL A 22 -8.25 -0.37 -1.94
N ILE A 23 -7.16 -0.22 -2.71
CA ILE A 23 -6.55 -1.32 -3.47
C ILE A 23 -5.34 -1.82 -2.71
N GLU A 24 -5.32 -3.10 -2.38
CA GLU A 24 -4.20 -3.74 -1.70
C GLU A 24 -2.88 -3.52 -2.45
N LEU A 25 -1.86 -3.04 -1.73
CA LEU A 25 -0.58 -2.64 -2.30
C LEU A 25 0.14 -3.81 -3.00
N ALA A 26 0.09 -5.00 -2.40
CA ALA A 26 0.69 -6.21 -2.94
C ALA A 26 0.07 -6.68 -4.27
N ARG A 27 -1.16 -6.23 -4.60
CA ARG A 27 -1.79 -6.50 -5.90
C ARG A 27 -1.30 -5.58 -7.00
N ILE A 28 -0.80 -4.39 -6.65
CA ILE A 28 -0.25 -3.41 -7.59
C ILE A 28 1.23 -3.72 -7.83
N LEU A 29 1.97 -3.98 -6.75
CA LEU A 29 3.40 -4.26 -6.79
C LEU A 29 3.67 -5.58 -6.03
N PRO A 30 3.85 -6.70 -6.76
CA PRO A 30 4.26 -7.96 -6.15
C PRO A 30 5.56 -7.77 -5.36
N GLY A 31 5.58 -8.20 -4.09
CA GLY A 31 6.72 -7.97 -3.19
C GLY A 31 6.71 -6.62 -2.48
N ALA A 32 5.63 -5.85 -2.57
CA ALA A 32 5.50 -4.60 -1.84
C ALA A 32 5.64 -4.79 -0.32
N PRO A 33 6.17 -3.77 0.40
CA PRO A 33 6.32 -3.88 1.84
C PRO A 33 4.98 -3.96 2.58
N ALA A 34 4.90 -4.83 3.59
CA ALA A 34 3.68 -5.06 4.38
C ALA A 34 3.47 -4.07 5.54
N THR A 35 4.41 -3.15 5.78
CA THR A 35 4.33 -2.17 6.89
C THR A 35 4.52 -0.74 6.39
N ILE A 36 3.82 0.23 7.01
CA ILE A 36 3.90 1.65 6.60
C ILE A 36 5.34 2.13 6.71
N ARG A 37 6.05 1.72 7.78
CA ARG A 37 7.47 2.05 7.96
C ARG A 37 8.31 1.62 6.76
N ALA A 38 8.13 0.39 6.28
CA ALA A 38 8.91 -0.12 5.15
C ALA A 38 8.50 0.53 3.82
N VAL A 39 7.21 0.85 3.64
CA VAL A 39 6.73 1.63 2.49
C VAL A 39 7.38 3.02 2.45
N LEU A 40 7.45 3.71 3.59
CA LEU A 40 8.10 5.01 3.69
C LEU A 40 9.63 4.92 3.51
N ALA A 41 10.25 3.85 4.00
CA ALA A 41 11.70 3.61 3.86
C ALA A 41 12.14 3.27 2.43
N ALA A 42 11.26 2.65 1.62
CA ALA A 42 11.53 2.36 0.21
C ALA A 42 11.65 3.63 -0.65
N GLY A 43 11.18 4.77 -0.15
CA GLY A 43 11.40 6.08 -0.74
C GLY A 43 10.54 6.39 -1.97
N PRO A 44 10.88 7.46 -2.70
CA PRO A 44 10.03 8.01 -3.75
C PRO A 44 9.83 7.12 -4.98
N GLU A 45 10.76 6.20 -5.26
CA GLU A 45 10.64 5.27 -6.40
C GLU A 45 9.45 4.34 -6.23
N LEU A 46 9.27 3.78 -5.03
CA LEU A 46 8.12 2.94 -4.73
C LEU A 46 6.80 3.71 -4.92
N LEU A 47 6.76 4.98 -4.49
CA LEU A 47 5.58 5.82 -4.62
C LEU A 47 5.21 6.09 -6.09
N ARG A 48 6.21 6.25 -6.97
CA ARG A 48 5.97 6.43 -8.42
C ARG A 48 5.40 5.19 -9.10
N GLN A 49 5.67 3.99 -8.58
CA GLN A 49 5.17 2.73 -9.15
C GLN A 49 3.71 2.44 -8.79
N ILE A 50 3.17 3.11 -7.77
CA ILE A 50 1.85 2.82 -7.20
C ILE A 50 0.85 3.99 -7.34
N GLU A 51 1.33 5.12 -7.85
CA GLU A 51 0.49 6.21 -8.40
C GLU A 51 -0.41 5.68 -9.53
#